data_AF-A0A811LL05-F1
#
_entry.id   AF-A0A811LL05-F1
#
_cell.length_a   1.000
_cell.length_b   1.000
_cell.length_c   1.000
_cell.angle_alpha   90.00
_cell.angle_beta   90.00
_cell.angle_gamma   90.00
#
_symmetry.space_group_name_H-M   'P 1'
#
loop_
_entity.id
_entity.type
_entity.pdbx_description
1 polymer ?
#
loop_
_entity_poly.entity_id
_entity_poly.type
_entity_poly.pdbx_seq_one_letter_code
_entity_poly.pdbx_strand_id
1 'polypeptide(L)'
;MLLCTILVGLAIGTVADIQVKIERHFPCSSSTGPNKDNLRIKFPSYKSTGVNFKEDVNSQGNKCFKMSGGRVEVYPPGLPGHKSYYVHLETRIGIHGKPERCVNADKDGCGGIGSCVHCDICRTMGGNLRNFVQIYQNVQPAKCSAEGLATGEYTDLSLRICLPTKNELLPFLDQNTSRAEQLWDIFVSSRARSGEIPLVIAARLFDRPVNKLSIKELNDALHGSKDGMIGCHWIYATVSQI
;
A
#
# COMPACT_ATOMS: atom_id res chain seq x y z
N MET A 1 -14.64 -35.56 49.43
CA MET A 1 -13.66 -34.46 49.30
C MET A 1 -13.34 -34.29 47.82
N LEU A 2 -13.93 -33.27 47.21
CA LEU A 2 -13.77 -32.93 45.79
C LEU A 2 -12.52 -32.04 45.67
N LEU A 3 -11.44 -32.51 45.01
CA LEU A 3 -10.28 -31.67 44.74
C LEU A 3 -10.62 -30.74 43.56
N CYS A 4 -10.77 -29.46 43.87
CA CYS A 4 -10.96 -28.39 42.90
C CYS A 4 -9.59 -28.05 42.28
N THR A 5 -9.36 -28.43 41.02
CA THR A 5 -8.16 -28.05 40.27
C THR A 5 -8.43 -26.72 39.57
N ILE A 6 -7.92 -25.63 40.15
CA ILE A 6 -7.97 -24.30 39.52
C ILE A 6 -6.82 -24.24 38.51
N LEU A 7 -7.15 -24.38 37.23
CA LEU A 7 -6.28 -24.01 36.12
C LEU A 7 -6.24 -22.48 36.03
N VAL A 8 -5.17 -21.88 36.55
CA VAL A 8 -4.85 -20.48 36.30
C VAL A 8 -4.35 -20.38 34.86
N GLY A 9 -5.25 -19.98 33.95
CA GLY A 9 -4.86 -19.59 32.60
C GLY A 9 -4.02 -18.32 32.67
N LEU A 10 -2.72 -18.45 32.38
CA LEU A 10 -1.85 -17.32 32.08
C LEU A 10 -2.43 -16.59 30.87
N ALA A 11 -2.91 -15.36 31.08
CA ALA A 11 -3.22 -14.43 30.01
C ALA A 11 -1.90 -14.14 29.27
N ILE A 12 -1.75 -14.72 28.08
CA ILE A 12 -0.69 -14.38 27.16
C ILE A 12 -0.95 -12.93 26.74
N GLY A 13 -0.01 -12.04 27.08
CA GLY A 13 -0.12 -10.62 26.83
C GLY A 13 -0.51 -10.33 25.38
N THR A 14 -1.45 -9.42 25.21
CA THR A 14 -1.83 -8.88 23.90
C THR A 14 -0.58 -8.29 23.25
N VAL A 15 -0.22 -8.84 22.09
CA VAL A 15 0.87 -8.35 21.23
C VAL A 15 0.61 -6.86 20.96
N ALA A 16 1.55 -5.99 21.32
CA ALA A 16 1.44 -4.54 21.10
C ALA A 16 0.98 -4.26 19.66
N ASP A 17 -0.23 -3.74 19.53
CA ASP A 17 -0.87 -3.52 18.25
C ASP A 17 -0.37 -2.19 17.68
N ILE A 18 -0.16 -2.14 16.38
CA ILE A 18 0.43 -0.97 15.72
C ILE A 18 -0.71 -0.04 15.31
N GLN A 19 -0.67 1.22 15.75
CA GLN A 19 -1.56 2.26 15.22
C GLN A 19 -0.89 2.91 14.01
N VAL A 20 -1.68 3.18 12.96
CA VAL A 20 -1.21 3.97 11.83
C VAL A 20 -2.14 5.15 11.59
N LYS A 21 -1.55 6.34 11.55
CA LYS A 21 -2.25 7.60 11.28
C LYS A 21 -1.76 8.18 9.98
N ILE A 22 -2.66 8.35 8.99
CA ILE A 22 -2.34 9.05 7.75
C ILE A 22 -2.40 10.56 8.04
N GLU A 23 -1.26 11.23 7.92
CA GLU A 23 -1.13 12.66 8.19
C GLU A 23 -1.44 13.50 6.95
N ARG A 24 -0.88 13.10 5.80
CA ARG A 24 -1.01 13.84 4.53
C ARG A 24 -0.98 12.88 3.35
N HIS A 25 -1.67 13.24 2.28
CA HIS A 25 -1.59 12.50 1.04
C HIS A 25 -1.91 13.38 -0.17
N PHE A 26 -1.24 13.16 -1.28
CA PHE A 26 -1.44 14.00 -2.46
C PHE A 26 -1.02 13.29 -3.75
N PRO A 27 -1.66 13.61 -4.88
CA PRO A 27 -1.18 13.17 -6.18
C PRO A 27 0.23 13.70 -6.41
N CYS A 28 1.06 12.92 -7.09
CA CYS A 28 2.43 13.31 -7.36
C CYS A 28 2.51 14.59 -8.21
N SER A 29 3.57 15.37 -7.99
CA SER A 29 3.91 16.51 -8.86
C SER A 29 4.28 16.04 -10.26
N SER A 30 4.35 16.96 -11.22
CA SER A 30 4.88 16.69 -12.57
C SER A 30 6.31 16.11 -12.55
N SER A 31 7.11 16.47 -11.55
CA SER A 31 8.48 15.96 -11.41
C SER A 31 8.56 14.50 -10.99
N THR A 32 7.62 13.98 -10.19
CA THR A 32 7.66 12.59 -9.69
C THR A 32 6.52 11.71 -10.21
N GLY A 33 5.52 12.32 -10.84
CA GLY A 33 4.36 11.66 -11.43
C GLY A 33 4.51 11.44 -12.93
N PRO A 34 3.45 10.94 -13.57
CA PRO A 34 3.47 10.61 -14.99
C PRO A 34 3.66 11.86 -15.86
N ASN A 35 4.16 11.65 -17.09
CA ASN A 35 4.17 12.70 -18.11
C ASN A 35 2.72 13.14 -18.39
N LYS A 36 2.53 14.42 -18.74
CA LYS A 36 1.18 15.00 -18.93
C LYS A 36 0.34 14.19 -19.92
N ASP A 37 0.96 13.73 -21.00
CA ASP A 37 0.29 12.96 -22.06
C ASP A 37 -0.03 11.52 -21.66
N ASN A 38 0.60 11.02 -20.58
CA ASN A 38 0.38 9.68 -20.03
C ASN A 38 -0.56 9.69 -18.82
N LEU A 39 -0.86 10.83 -18.21
CA LEU A 39 -1.76 10.90 -17.07
C LEU A 39 -3.15 10.37 -17.47
N ARG A 40 -3.63 9.32 -16.78
CA ARG A 40 -4.95 8.73 -16.98
C ARG A 40 -5.82 8.76 -15.74
N ILE A 41 -5.23 8.75 -14.55
CA ILE A 41 -5.99 8.75 -13.30
C ILE A 41 -5.29 9.60 -12.24
N LYS A 42 -6.07 10.40 -11.52
CA LYS A 42 -5.59 11.26 -10.45
C LYS A 42 -6.54 11.23 -9.26
N PHE A 43 -5.99 10.83 -8.12
CA PHE A 43 -6.69 10.84 -6.85
C PHE A 43 -6.61 12.22 -6.20
N PRO A 44 -7.64 12.63 -5.43
CA PRO A 44 -7.63 13.93 -4.78
C PRO A 44 -6.61 14.00 -3.63
N SER A 45 -6.24 15.22 -3.27
CA SER A 45 -5.31 15.47 -2.16
C SER A 45 -6.07 15.62 -0.83
N TYR A 46 -5.35 15.51 0.29
CA TYR A 46 -5.89 15.77 1.63
C TYR A 46 -6.46 17.20 1.81
N LYS A 47 -6.08 18.14 0.93
CA LYS A 47 -6.60 19.53 0.94
C LYS A 47 -7.94 19.66 0.24
N SER A 48 -8.36 18.65 -0.51
CA SER A 48 -9.63 18.66 -1.21
C SER A 48 -10.77 18.45 -0.21
N THR A 49 -11.84 19.24 -0.34
CA THR A 49 -12.97 19.24 0.60
C THR A 49 -13.56 17.84 0.76
N GLY A 50 -13.70 17.41 2.03
CA GLY A 50 -14.32 16.13 2.38
C GLY A 50 -13.45 14.90 2.15
N VAL A 51 -12.21 15.05 1.69
CA VAL A 51 -11.30 13.92 1.46
C VAL A 51 -10.66 13.47 2.76
N ASN A 52 -10.76 12.17 3.04
CA ASN A 52 -10.11 11.52 4.17
C ASN A 52 -9.81 10.05 3.85
N PHE A 53 -8.89 9.43 4.59
CA PHE A 53 -8.73 7.98 4.59
C PHE A 53 -9.55 7.36 5.72
N LYS A 54 -10.39 6.39 5.38
CA LYS A 54 -11.08 5.55 6.35
C LYS A 54 -10.30 4.26 6.55
N GLU A 55 -10.07 3.93 7.80
CA GLU A 55 -9.50 2.64 8.19
C GLU A 55 -10.55 1.54 7.97
N ASP A 56 -10.11 0.42 7.42
CA ASP A 56 -10.83 -0.84 7.34
C ASP A 56 -9.87 -2.00 7.62
N VAL A 57 -10.41 -3.18 7.91
CA VAL A 57 -9.59 -4.39 8.09
C VAL A 57 -10.00 -5.39 7.01
N ASN A 58 -9.03 -5.93 6.27
CA ASN A 58 -9.33 -6.95 5.26
C ASN A 58 -9.58 -8.32 5.92
N SER A 59 -9.98 -9.31 5.12
CA SER A 59 -10.21 -10.69 5.59
C SER A 59 -8.97 -11.41 6.12
N GLN A 60 -7.77 -10.85 5.91
CA GLN A 60 -6.48 -11.37 6.37
C GLN A 60 -6.00 -10.68 7.65
N GLY A 61 -6.76 -9.72 8.19
CA GLY A 61 -6.39 -8.96 9.38
C GLY A 61 -5.44 -7.78 9.12
N ASN A 62 -5.13 -7.46 7.86
CA ASN A 62 -4.36 -6.27 7.53
C ASN A 62 -5.20 -5.01 7.78
N LYS A 63 -4.61 -4.03 8.46
CA LYS A 63 -5.14 -2.67 8.50
C LYS A 63 -4.99 -2.04 7.11
N CYS A 64 -6.10 -1.57 6.59
CA CYS A 64 -6.22 -0.99 5.28
C CYS A 64 -6.81 0.42 5.39
N PHE A 65 -6.44 1.25 4.44
CA PHE A 65 -6.80 2.64 4.39
C PHE A 65 -7.38 2.91 3.02
N LYS A 66 -8.67 3.21 3.01
CA LYS A 66 -9.41 3.53 1.80
C LYS A 66 -9.69 5.01 1.74
N MET A 67 -9.27 5.65 0.66
CA MET A 67 -9.61 7.04 0.39
C MET A 67 -11.13 7.18 0.28
N SER A 68 -11.68 8.22 0.88
CA SER A 68 -13.10 8.53 0.89
C SER A 68 -13.30 10.03 0.68
N GLY A 69 -14.42 10.39 0.05
CA GLY A 69 -14.70 11.77 -0.32
C GLY A 69 -13.82 12.30 -1.46
N GLY A 70 -14.14 13.50 -1.94
CA GLY A 70 -13.52 14.08 -3.14
C GLY A 70 -13.95 13.40 -4.43
N ARG A 71 -13.22 13.71 -5.51
CA ARG A 71 -13.46 13.17 -6.85
C ARG A 71 -12.15 12.65 -7.43
N VAL A 72 -12.19 11.44 -7.96
CA VAL A 72 -11.10 10.88 -8.76
C VAL A 72 -11.32 11.30 -10.20
N GLU A 73 -10.30 11.91 -10.79
CA GLU A 73 -10.32 12.34 -12.19
C GLU A 73 -9.74 11.22 -13.06
N VAL A 74 -10.51 10.76 -14.05
CA VAL A 74 -10.05 9.87 -15.11
C VAL A 74 -9.95 10.67 -16.41
N TYR A 75 -8.74 10.78 -16.96
CA TYR A 75 -8.42 11.57 -18.14
C TYR A 75 -8.52 10.74 -19.42
N PRO A 76 -8.70 11.38 -20.60
CA PRO A 76 -8.71 10.69 -21.88
C PRO A 76 -7.48 9.79 -22.11
N PRO A 77 -7.65 8.61 -22.75
CA PRO A 77 -8.91 8.04 -23.26
C PRO A 77 -9.73 7.27 -22.21
N GLY A 78 -9.39 7.35 -20.92
CA GLY A 78 -9.91 6.47 -19.87
C GLY A 78 -8.93 5.35 -19.50
N LEU A 79 -9.42 4.38 -18.74
CA LEU A 79 -8.72 3.15 -18.38
C LEU A 79 -9.42 1.95 -19.04
N PRO A 80 -8.94 1.48 -20.21
CA PRO A 80 -9.52 0.33 -20.89
C PRO A 80 -9.57 -0.92 -19.99
N GLY A 81 -10.71 -1.61 -20.03
CA GLY A 81 -10.99 -2.79 -19.22
C GLY A 81 -10.16 -4.05 -19.53
N HIS A 82 -9.74 -4.18 -20.78
CA HIS A 82 -8.96 -5.32 -21.25
C HIS A 82 -7.46 -5.22 -20.90
N LYS A 83 -7.00 -4.06 -20.39
CA LYS A 83 -5.61 -3.88 -19.95
C LYS A 83 -5.44 -4.32 -18.50
N SER A 84 -4.28 -4.89 -18.20
CA SER A 84 -3.82 -5.08 -16.83
C SER A 84 -3.08 -3.85 -16.35
N TYR A 85 -3.34 -3.44 -15.11
CA TYR A 85 -2.69 -2.29 -14.48
C TYR A 85 -1.81 -2.73 -13.32
N TYR A 86 -0.65 -2.10 -13.20
CA TYR A 86 0.37 -2.49 -12.24
C TYR A 86 0.62 -1.32 -11.30
N VAL A 87 0.91 -1.61 -10.04
CA VAL A 87 1.28 -0.58 -9.07
C VAL A 87 2.63 -0.92 -8.47
N HIS A 88 3.61 -0.05 -8.68
CA HIS A 88 4.79 -0.05 -7.83
C HIS A 88 4.45 0.69 -6.54
N LEU A 89 4.38 -0.04 -5.43
CA LEU A 89 4.22 0.51 -4.11
C LEU A 89 5.62 0.69 -3.53
N GLU A 90 6.10 1.93 -3.43
CA GLU A 90 7.34 2.22 -2.72
C GLU A 90 7.04 2.48 -1.26
N THR A 91 7.78 1.84 -0.36
CA THR A 91 7.61 2.03 1.08
C THR A 91 8.93 2.50 1.67
N ARG A 92 8.91 3.58 2.46
CA ARG A 92 10.07 4.14 3.15
C ARG A 92 9.76 4.32 4.62
N ILE A 93 10.72 3.97 5.46
CA ILE A 93 10.65 4.24 6.89
C ILE A 93 11.52 5.46 7.17
N GLY A 94 10.89 6.53 7.65
CA GLY A 94 11.44 7.88 7.71
C GLY A 94 11.17 8.68 6.45
N ILE A 95 10.95 10.00 6.60
CA ILE A 95 10.64 10.93 5.49
C ILE A 95 11.75 10.95 4.42
N HIS A 96 13.00 10.80 4.87
CA HIS A 96 14.19 10.73 4.01
C HIS A 96 14.81 9.32 3.99
N GLY A 97 14.03 8.31 4.40
CA GLY A 97 14.47 6.93 4.38
C GLY A 97 14.76 6.43 2.96
N LYS A 98 15.63 5.43 2.86
CA LYS A 98 15.80 4.67 1.62
C LYS A 98 14.54 3.81 1.39
N PRO A 99 14.16 3.53 0.14
CA PRO A 99 13.12 2.55 -0.16
C PRO A 99 13.44 1.19 0.48
N GLU A 100 12.46 0.61 1.16
CA GLU A 100 12.56 -0.72 1.73
C GLU A 100 12.60 -1.75 0.60
N ARG A 101 13.46 -2.76 0.72
CA ARG A 101 13.62 -3.80 -0.31
C ARG A 101 12.31 -4.58 -0.49
N CYS A 102 11.96 -4.93 -1.72
CA CYS A 102 10.88 -5.87 -1.98
C CYS A 102 11.23 -7.28 -1.50
N VAL A 103 10.34 -7.89 -0.73
CA VAL A 103 10.46 -9.26 -0.22
C VAL A 103 9.16 -10.03 -0.45
N ASN A 104 9.26 -11.35 -0.65
CA ASN A 104 8.13 -12.26 -0.90
C ASN A 104 7.22 -11.89 -2.09
N ALA A 105 7.79 -11.23 -3.11
CA ALA A 105 7.16 -11.27 -4.43
C ALA A 105 7.09 -12.71 -4.93
N ASP A 106 6.03 -13.03 -5.66
CA ASP A 106 5.88 -14.36 -6.24
C ASP A 106 6.90 -14.62 -7.38
N LYS A 107 6.81 -15.81 -7.99
CA LYS A 107 7.63 -16.19 -9.15
C LYS A 107 7.49 -15.26 -10.36
N ASP A 108 6.41 -14.48 -10.42
CA ASP A 108 6.13 -13.54 -11.50
C ASP A 108 6.53 -12.09 -11.14
N GLY A 109 7.13 -11.87 -9.96
CA GLY A 109 7.53 -10.54 -9.48
C GLY A 109 6.36 -9.70 -8.96
N CYS A 110 5.25 -10.36 -8.59
CA CYS A 110 4.00 -9.74 -8.17
C CYS A 110 3.77 -9.91 -6.67
N GLY A 111 3.33 -8.83 -6.02
CA GLY A 111 3.06 -8.78 -4.60
C GLY A 111 4.33 -8.70 -3.74
N GLY A 112 4.16 -8.92 -2.45
CA GLY A 112 5.23 -8.83 -1.47
C GLY A 112 5.08 -7.64 -0.54
N ILE A 113 6.11 -7.40 0.27
CA ILE A 113 6.16 -6.34 1.27
C ILE A 113 7.39 -5.45 1.01
N GLY A 114 7.28 -4.17 1.31
CA GLY A 114 8.33 -3.17 1.06
C GLY A 114 8.06 -2.40 -0.22
N SER A 115 9.08 -2.23 -1.06
CA SER A 115 8.97 -1.54 -2.35
C SER A 115 8.71 -2.50 -3.51
N CYS A 116 7.50 -3.05 -3.61
CA CYS A 116 7.14 -4.14 -4.52
C CYS A 116 6.20 -3.71 -5.66
N VAL A 117 6.10 -4.55 -6.70
CA VAL A 117 5.11 -4.39 -7.78
C VAL A 117 3.90 -5.27 -7.49
N HIS A 118 2.72 -4.66 -7.48
CA HIS A 118 1.42 -5.34 -7.41
C HIS A 118 0.83 -5.41 -8.81
N CYS A 119 0.59 -6.63 -9.28
CA CYS A 119 0.12 -6.89 -10.63
C CYS A 119 -1.40 -6.91 -10.69
N ASP A 120 -1.93 -6.47 -11.84
CA ASP A 120 -3.34 -6.48 -12.20
C ASP A 120 -4.29 -6.06 -11.06
N ILE A 121 -4.14 -4.80 -10.61
CA ILE A 121 -4.90 -4.24 -9.48
C ILE A 121 -6.41 -4.11 -9.71
N CYS A 122 -6.87 -4.37 -10.94
CA CYS A 122 -8.29 -4.43 -11.30
C CYS A 122 -8.91 -5.81 -11.01
N ARG A 123 -8.10 -6.81 -10.65
CA ARG A 123 -8.54 -8.15 -10.26
C ARG A 123 -8.11 -8.45 -8.85
N THR A 124 -8.96 -9.13 -8.09
CA THR A 124 -8.54 -9.72 -6.82
C THR A 124 -7.65 -10.91 -7.14
N MET A 125 -6.34 -10.76 -6.93
CA MET A 125 -5.41 -11.87 -7.10
C MET A 125 -5.36 -12.68 -5.80
N GLY A 126 -5.54 -14.00 -5.86
CA GLY A 126 -5.42 -14.86 -4.67
C GLY A 126 -4.00 -14.83 -4.07
N GLY A 127 -3.91 -14.93 -2.74
CA GLY A 127 -2.63 -15.00 -2.01
C GLY A 127 -2.44 -13.85 -0.99
N ASN A 128 -1.67 -14.11 0.06
CA ASN A 128 -1.59 -13.23 1.23
C ASN A 128 -0.99 -11.84 0.95
N LEU A 129 -0.09 -11.72 -0.04
CA LEU A 129 0.70 -10.50 -0.26
C LEU A 129 0.45 -9.80 -1.61
N ARG A 130 -0.66 -10.11 -2.30
CA ARG A 130 -0.91 -9.57 -3.65
C ARG A 130 -1.80 -8.32 -3.68
N ASN A 131 -2.70 -8.16 -2.70
CA ASN A 131 -3.76 -7.14 -2.72
C ASN A 131 -3.52 -6.00 -1.72
N PHE A 132 -2.26 -5.55 -1.58
CA PHE A 132 -1.93 -4.44 -0.69
C PHE A 132 -2.29 -3.08 -1.27
N VAL A 133 -2.49 -2.99 -2.58
CA VAL A 133 -2.94 -1.77 -3.22
C VAL A 133 -3.94 -2.12 -4.31
N GLN A 134 -5.10 -1.47 -4.26
CA GLN A 134 -6.20 -1.70 -5.19
C GLN A 134 -6.94 -0.38 -5.43
N ILE A 135 -7.51 -0.27 -6.63
CA ILE A 135 -8.54 0.74 -6.89
C ILE A 135 -9.87 0.09 -6.56
N TYR A 136 -10.73 0.79 -5.82
CA TYR A 136 -12.07 0.37 -5.50
C TYR A 136 -13.06 1.23 -6.25
N GLN A 137 -14.13 0.61 -6.73
CA GLN A 137 -15.33 1.31 -7.18
C GLN A 137 -16.49 0.90 -6.27
N ASN A 138 -17.09 1.88 -5.59
CA ASN A 138 -17.99 1.64 -4.48
C ASN A 138 -17.34 0.76 -3.40
N VAL A 139 -17.92 -0.40 -3.08
CA VAL A 139 -17.45 -1.28 -2.00
C VAL A 139 -16.60 -2.47 -2.50
N GLN A 140 -16.37 -2.58 -3.80
CA GLN A 140 -15.61 -3.69 -4.38
C GLN A 140 -14.36 -3.16 -5.08
N PRO A 141 -13.31 -4.00 -5.24
CA PRO A 141 -12.24 -3.70 -6.18
C PRO A 141 -12.85 -3.27 -7.50
N ALA A 142 -12.35 -2.16 -8.06
CA ALA A 142 -12.75 -1.67 -9.35
C ALA A 142 -12.44 -2.79 -10.33
N LYS A 143 -13.48 -3.52 -10.72
CA LYS A 143 -13.44 -4.31 -11.93
C LYS A 143 -13.36 -3.23 -12.99
N CYS A 144 -12.15 -2.96 -13.47
CA CYS A 144 -11.96 -2.30 -14.75
C CYS A 144 -12.71 -3.21 -15.73
N SER A 145 -14.01 -2.96 -15.89
CA SER A 145 -15.00 -3.92 -16.39
C SER A 145 -14.60 -4.35 -17.80
N ALA A 146 -15.33 -5.23 -18.48
CA ALA A 146 -15.05 -5.38 -19.92
C ALA A 146 -15.08 -4.01 -20.65
N GLU A 147 -15.86 -3.05 -20.15
CA GLU A 147 -15.94 -1.67 -20.68
C GLU A 147 -14.79 -0.75 -20.22
N GLY A 148 -14.20 -0.97 -19.04
CA GLY A 148 -13.18 -0.10 -18.45
C GLY A 148 -13.77 1.12 -17.73
N LEU A 149 -12.91 2.09 -17.39
CA LEU A 149 -13.33 3.37 -16.80
C LEU A 149 -13.24 4.47 -17.85
N ALA A 150 -14.39 5.05 -18.21
CA ALA A 150 -14.46 6.16 -19.14
C ALA A 150 -13.79 7.43 -18.57
N THR A 151 -13.56 8.41 -19.44
CA THR A 151 -13.14 9.75 -18.99
C THR A 151 -14.25 10.38 -18.16
N GLY A 152 -13.89 10.97 -17.02
CA GLY A 152 -14.85 11.64 -16.16
C GLY A 152 -14.36 11.82 -14.73
N GLU A 153 -15.25 12.36 -13.90
CA GLU A 153 -15.04 12.50 -12.46
C GLU A 153 -15.88 11.47 -11.71
N TYR A 154 -15.24 10.77 -10.77
CA TYR A 154 -15.86 9.67 -10.04
C TYR A 154 -15.85 9.96 -8.54
N THR A 155 -17.01 9.85 -7.91
CA THR A 155 -17.17 9.94 -6.44
C THR A 155 -17.15 8.57 -5.77
N ASP A 156 -17.26 7.51 -6.55
CA ASP A 156 -17.27 6.12 -6.11
C ASP A 156 -15.91 5.42 -6.31
N LEU A 157 -14.97 6.03 -7.02
CA LEU A 157 -13.60 5.53 -7.14
C LEU A 157 -12.74 5.92 -5.93
N SER A 158 -11.88 5.00 -5.50
CA SER A 158 -11.01 5.21 -4.34
C SER A 158 -9.72 4.38 -4.44
N LEU A 159 -8.62 4.92 -3.90
CA LEU A 159 -7.40 4.17 -3.68
C LEU A 159 -7.49 3.50 -2.31
N ARG A 160 -7.26 2.19 -2.26
CA ARG A 160 -7.18 1.41 -1.02
C ARG A 160 -5.78 0.83 -0.89
N ILE A 161 -5.13 1.09 0.25
CA ILE A 161 -3.80 0.58 0.56
C ILE A 161 -3.84 -0.14 1.91
N CYS A 162 -3.34 -1.37 1.95
CA CYS A 162 -3.19 -2.17 3.16
C CYS A 162 -1.74 -2.19 3.62
N LEU A 163 -1.58 -2.34 4.93
CA LEU A 163 -0.28 -2.51 5.57
C LEU A 163 -0.09 -3.95 6.03
N PRO A 164 1.15 -4.42 6.03
CA PRO A 164 1.43 -5.77 6.50
C PRO A 164 1.18 -5.84 8.00
N THR A 165 0.70 -6.98 8.46
CA THR A 165 0.60 -7.27 9.89
C THR A 165 2.00 -7.41 10.49
N LYS A 166 2.12 -7.26 11.82
CA LYS A 166 3.37 -7.56 12.54
C LYS A 166 3.86 -8.97 12.21
N ASN A 167 2.97 -9.95 12.18
CA ASN A 167 3.29 -11.35 11.89
C ASN A 167 3.83 -11.57 10.48
N GLU A 168 3.37 -10.77 9.51
CA GLU A 168 3.95 -10.79 8.16
C GLU A 168 5.32 -10.12 8.13
N LEU A 169 5.56 -9.11 8.99
CA LEU A 169 6.85 -8.40 9.07
C LEU A 169 7.95 -9.17 9.81
N LEU A 170 7.61 -9.89 10.89
CA LEU A 170 8.58 -10.56 11.77
C LEU A 170 9.52 -11.52 11.02
N PRO A 171 9.05 -12.43 10.13
CA PRO A 171 9.93 -13.35 9.40
C PRO A 171 10.98 -12.66 8.52
N PHE A 172 10.84 -11.36 8.22
CA PHE A 172 11.86 -10.59 7.49
C PHE A 172 12.96 -10.04 8.39
N LEU A 173 12.66 -9.83 9.67
CA LEU A 173 13.65 -9.35 10.62
C LEU A 173 14.58 -10.49 11.05
N ASP A 174 14.01 -11.64 11.34
CA ASP A 174 14.74 -12.87 11.64
C ASP A 174 13.83 -14.08 11.41
N GLN A 175 14.40 -15.22 11.00
CA GLN A 175 13.63 -16.47 10.89
C GLN A 175 13.23 -17.03 12.26
N ASN A 176 13.96 -16.65 13.30
CA ASN A 176 13.61 -16.93 14.69
C ASN A 176 12.63 -15.86 15.20
N THR A 177 11.39 -16.24 15.44
CA THR A 177 10.31 -15.33 15.87
C THR A 177 10.67 -14.52 17.11
N SER A 178 11.33 -15.13 18.10
CA SER A 178 11.66 -14.44 19.36
C SER A 178 12.74 -13.38 19.16
N ARG A 179 13.73 -13.66 18.29
CA ARG A 179 14.73 -12.66 17.89
C ARG A 179 14.13 -11.59 16.98
N ALA A 180 13.23 -11.96 16.08
CA ALA A 180 12.51 -11.02 15.23
C ALA A 180 11.70 -10.02 16.08
N GLU A 181 11.06 -10.50 17.16
CA GLU A 181 10.35 -9.64 18.10
C GLU A 181 11.30 -8.67 18.82
N GLN A 182 12.45 -9.15 19.29
CA GLN A 182 13.46 -8.28 19.90
C GLN A 182 13.98 -7.22 18.90
N LEU A 183 14.25 -7.62 17.67
CA LEU A 183 14.66 -6.70 16.60
C LEU A 183 13.56 -5.71 16.24
N TRP A 184 12.30 -6.15 16.26
CA TRP A 184 11.13 -5.28 16.08
C TRP A 184 11.06 -4.24 17.19
N ASP A 185 11.23 -4.65 18.44
CA ASP A 185 11.18 -3.74 19.59
C ASP A 185 12.35 -2.73 19.57
N ILE A 186 13.55 -3.18 19.19
CA ILE A 186 14.71 -2.30 18.95
C ILE A 186 14.44 -1.36 17.77
N PHE A 187 13.89 -1.88 16.68
CA PHE A 187 13.58 -1.10 15.48
C PHE A 187 12.59 0.02 15.80
N VAL A 188 11.54 -0.30 16.53
CA VAL A 188 10.53 0.67 16.93
C VAL A 188 11.13 1.68 17.91
N SER A 189 11.76 1.23 18.99
CA SER A 189 12.34 2.13 20.00
C SER A 189 13.46 3.03 19.48
N SER A 190 14.29 2.56 18.54
CA SER A 190 15.40 3.33 17.98
C SER A 190 14.98 4.34 16.90
N ARG A 191 13.91 4.06 16.16
CA ARG A 191 13.42 4.93 15.07
C ARG A 191 12.30 5.87 15.51
N ALA A 192 11.65 5.57 16.63
CA ALA A 192 10.61 6.39 17.19
C ALA A 192 11.21 7.57 17.98
N ARG A 193 11.51 8.67 17.29
CA ARG A 193 11.71 9.96 17.98
C ARG A 193 10.32 10.39 18.49
N SER A 194 9.99 10.02 19.72
CA SER A 194 8.70 10.25 20.42
C SER A 194 7.63 9.15 20.31
N GLY A 195 7.99 7.88 20.08
CA GLY A 195 7.01 6.79 19.98
C GLY A 195 6.34 6.65 18.59
N GLU A 196 6.69 7.55 17.66
CA GLU A 196 6.12 7.66 16.33
C GLU A 196 7.19 7.45 15.24
N ILE A 197 6.92 6.55 14.29
CA ILE A 197 7.79 6.22 13.16
C ILE A 197 7.14 6.76 11.89
N PRO A 198 7.79 7.71 11.18
CA PRO A 198 7.27 8.17 9.90
C PRO A 198 7.30 7.05 8.86
N LEU A 199 6.22 6.90 8.12
CA LEU A 199 6.06 5.98 7.01
C LEU A 199 5.67 6.76 5.77
N VAL A 200 6.44 6.61 4.69
CA VAL A 200 6.12 7.25 3.41
C VAL A 200 5.86 6.17 2.38
N ILE A 201 4.71 6.27 1.72
CA ILE A 201 4.29 5.35 0.66
C ILE A 201 4.09 6.13 -0.64
N ALA A 202 4.66 5.64 -1.74
CA ALA A 202 4.32 6.11 -3.09
C ALA A 202 3.67 4.98 -3.88
N ALA A 203 2.42 5.17 -4.30
CA ALA A 203 1.74 4.28 -5.23
C ALA A 203 1.88 4.86 -6.64
N ARG A 204 2.62 4.17 -7.51
CA ARG A 204 2.81 4.55 -8.92
C ARG A 204 2.12 3.54 -9.81
N LEU A 205 1.11 4.00 -10.55
CA LEU A 205 0.24 3.19 -11.39
C LEU A 205 0.81 3.16 -12.81
N PHE A 206 0.84 1.97 -13.41
CA PHE A 206 1.33 1.73 -14.76
C PHE A 206 0.29 0.99 -15.59
N ASP A 207 0.19 1.33 -16.87
CA ASP A 207 -0.67 0.63 -17.85
C ASP A 207 0.09 -0.43 -18.67
N ARG A 208 1.29 -0.79 -18.21
CA ARG A 208 2.12 -1.85 -18.76
C ARG A 208 2.78 -2.68 -17.66
N PRO A 209 3.22 -3.92 -17.95
CA PRO A 209 3.96 -4.73 -17.00
C PRO A 209 5.26 -4.05 -16.58
N VAL A 210 5.48 -3.95 -15.27
CA VAL A 210 6.74 -3.47 -14.66
C VAL A 210 7.35 -4.47 -13.68
N ASN A 211 6.68 -5.60 -13.44
CA ASN A 211 7.05 -6.65 -12.48
C ASN A 211 8.26 -7.50 -12.89
N LYS A 212 8.59 -7.54 -14.18
CA LYS A 212 9.73 -8.32 -14.72
C LYS A 212 10.86 -7.45 -15.28
N LEU A 213 10.80 -6.14 -15.03
CA LEU A 213 11.87 -5.23 -15.42
C LEU A 213 13.12 -5.48 -14.57
N SER A 214 14.29 -5.29 -15.17
CA SER A 214 15.53 -5.19 -14.40
C SER A 214 15.48 -3.98 -13.47
N ILE A 215 16.32 -3.97 -12.43
CA ILE A 215 16.41 -2.84 -11.49
C ILE A 215 16.68 -1.51 -12.23
N LYS A 216 17.50 -1.53 -13.28
CA LYS A 216 17.82 -0.35 -14.09
C LYS A 216 16.57 0.16 -14.83
N GLU A 217 15.84 -0.72 -15.50
CA GLU A 217 14.64 -0.37 -16.25
C GLU A 217 13.49 0.07 -15.33
N LEU A 218 13.35 -0.58 -14.18
CA LEU A 218 12.37 -0.17 -13.18
C LEU A 218 12.71 1.23 -12.64
N ASN A 219 13.97 1.50 -12.28
CA ASN A 219 14.38 2.83 -11.84
C ASN A 219 14.14 3.91 -12.91
N ASP A 220 14.37 3.60 -14.19
CA ASP A 220 14.05 4.51 -15.28
C ASP A 220 12.53 4.76 -15.39
N ALA A 221 11.70 3.71 -15.29
CA ALA A 221 10.25 3.84 -15.26
C ALA A 221 9.71 4.56 -14.01
N LEU A 222 10.45 4.59 -12.90
CA LEU A 222 10.06 5.29 -11.67
C LEU A 222 10.52 6.75 -11.64
N HIS A 223 11.68 7.06 -12.22
CA HIS A 223 12.39 8.33 -11.99
C HIS A 223 12.92 9.00 -13.25
N GLY A 224 13.21 8.24 -14.30
CA GLY A 224 13.75 8.72 -15.57
C GLY A 224 12.64 9.00 -16.59
N SER A 225 12.50 8.09 -17.57
CA SER A 225 11.51 8.19 -18.64
C SER A 225 10.06 8.26 -18.15
N LYS A 226 9.76 7.60 -17.02
CA LYS A 226 8.40 7.39 -16.49
C LYS A 226 7.48 6.68 -17.47
N ASP A 227 8.08 5.85 -18.31
CA ASP A 227 7.37 5.12 -19.35
C ASP A 227 6.24 4.24 -18.76
N GLY A 228 5.06 4.34 -19.36
CA GLY A 228 3.85 3.64 -18.93
C GLY A 228 3.24 4.10 -17.59
N MET A 229 3.82 5.09 -16.88
CA MET A 229 3.20 5.61 -15.66
C MET A 229 1.96 6.43 -16.02
N ILE A 230 0.83 6.13 -15.38
CA ILE A 230 -0.48 6.74 -15.67
C ILE A 230 -1.12 7.45 -14.48
N GLY A 231 -0.58 7.26 -13.29
CA GLY A 231 -1.05 7.86 -12.05
C GLY A 231 -0.01 7.69 -10.96
N CYS A 232 0.00 8.58 -9.97
CA CYS A 232 0.96 8.52 -8.88
C CYS A 232 0.40 9.25 -7.67
N HIS A 233 0.54 8.66 -6.48
CA HIS A 233 0.02 9.19 -5.23
C HIS A 233 0.99 8.96 -4.07
N TRP A 234 1.23 10.00 -3.27
CA TRP A 234 2.02 9.93 -2.05
C TRP A 234 1.13 9.89 -0.82
N ILE A 235 1.54 9.10 0.17
CA ILE A 235 0.92 9.00 1.49
C ILE A 235 2.02 9.13 2.53
N TYR A 236 1.83 10.07 3.45
CA TYR A 236 2.65 10.29 4.63
C TYR A 236 1.83 9.85 5.82
N ALA A 237 2.31 8.84 6.50
CA ALA A 237 1.69 8.28 7.68
C ALA A 237 2.70 8.25 8.83
N THR A 238 2.18 8.04 10.02
CA THR A 238 2.94 7.82 11.23
C THR A 238 2.48 6.53 11.86
N VAL A 239 3.44 5.75 12.36
CA VAL A 239 3.22 4.43 12.95
C VAL A 239 3.62 4.51 14.42
N SER A 240 2.72 4.16 15.34
CA SER A 240 2.98 4.15 16.78
C SER A 240 2.57 2.81 17.42
N GLN A 241 3.12 2.51 18.59
CA GLN A 241 2.69 1.38 19.41
C GLN A 241 1.52 1.77 20.30
N ILE A 242 0.57 0.85 20.46
CA ILE A 242 -0.51 0.91 21.46
C ILE A 242 -0.16 -0.03 22.60
#